data_AF-A0A512B7N9-F1
#
_entry.id   AF-A0A512B7N9-F1
#
_cell.length_a   1.000
_cell.length_b   1.000
_cell.length_c   1.000
_cell.angle_alpha   90.00
_cell.angle_beta   90.00
_cell.angle_gamma   90.00
#
_symmetry.space_group_name_H-M   'P 1'
#
loop_
_entity.id
_entity.type
_entity.pdbx_description
1 polymer ?
#
loop_
_entity_poly.entity_id
_entity_poly.type
_entity_poly.pdbx_seq_one_letter_code
_entity_poly.pdbx_strand_id
1 'polypeptide(L)'
;MLPEDFFIPILIVIHRQRNVLSEFTRIVAEANKNKKILEPDDKELIENSCIYIAPQNYHTLLEKDYSFSLDYSEVVKFSRPSIDVTFESAAHVYKEHLLAVLLSGANNDGTSGLQAVTKNSGRAIVQDPSTAEFAAMPSSAIASIANVVVLDASGISDYINSLNSK
;
A
#
# COMPACT_ATOMS: atom_id res chain seq x y z
N MET A 1 7.25 -10.68 -9.92
CA MET A 1 5.93 -11.35 -9.93
C MET A 1 5.79 -12.12 -8.64
N LEU A 2 4.56 -12.22 -8.11
CA LEU A 2 4.29 -12.96 -6.88
C LEU A 2 4.17 -14.48 -7.17
N PRO A 3 4.66 -15.36 -6.28
CA PRO A 3 4.44 -16.80 -6.35
C PRO A 3 2.95 -17.16 -6.38
N GLU A 4 2.58 -18.29 -7.02
CA GLU A 4 1.18 -18.74 -7.09
C GLU A 4 0.57 -19.01 -5.71
N ASP A 5 1.39 -19.51 -4.79
CA ASP A 5 1.04 -19.81 -3.40
C ASP A 5 1.20 -18.62 -2.45
N PHE A 6 1.44 -17.41 -2.96
CA PHE A 6 1.53 -16.20 -2.14
C PHE A 6 0.24 -15.97 -1.35
N PHE A 7 0.33 -16.10 -0.01
CA PHE A 7 -0.79 -16.15 0.93
C PHE A 7 -1.08 -14.82 1.64
N ILE A 8 -0.09 -13.93 1.77
CA ILE A 8 -0.26 -12.67 2.52
C ILE A 8 -1.18 -11.73 1.73
N PRO A 9 -2.22 -11.14 2.35
CA PRO A 9 -3.08 -10.17 1.68
C PRO A 9 -2.31 -8.90 1.32
N ILE A 10 -2.60 -8.33 0.16
CA ILE A 10 -1.97 -7.08 -0.31
C ILE A 10 -3.07 -6.04 -0.53
N LEU A 11 -2.90 -4.83 -0.01
CA LEU A 11 -3.71 -3.67 -0.38
C LEU A 11 -2.86 -2.70 -1.19
N ILE A 12 -3.32 -2.37 -2.38
CA ILE A 12 -2.70 -1.40 -3.29
C ILE A 12 -3.49 -0.09 -3.22
N VAL A 13 -2.81 0.98 -2.83
CA VAL A 13 -3.36 2.34 -2.79
C VAL A 13 -2.64 3.19 -3.83
N ILE A 14 -3.39 3.74 -4.79
CA ILE A 14 -2.84 4.61 -5.83
C ILE A 14 -3.67 5.89 -5.96
N HIS A 15 -2.98 7.01 -6.21
CA HIS A 15 -3.67 8.26 -6.56
C HIS A 15 -4.29 8.11 -7.95
N ARG A 16 -5.62 8.15 -8.01
CA ARG A 16 -6.40 8.07 -9.26
C ARG A 16 -7.18 9.36 -9.44
N GLN A 17 -7.34 9.80 -10.69
CA GLN A 17 -8.28 10.87 -10.99
C GLN A 17 -9.69 10.42 -10.66
N ARG A 18 -10.45 11.30 -9.99
CA ARG A 18 -11.83 11.01 -9.62
C ARG A 18 -12.69 10.83 -10.88
N ASN A 19 -13.54 9.82 -10.86
CA ASN A 19 -14.56 9.58 -11.88
C ASN A 19 -13.99 9.29 -13.28
N VAL A 20 -12.74 8.83 -13.34
CA VAL A 20 -12.13 8.30 -14.56
C VAL A 20 -12.02 6.79 -14.40
N LEU A 21 -12.65 6.05 -15.33
CA LEU A 21 -12.44 4.61 -15.43
C LEU A 21 -10.94 4.38 -15.62
N SER A 22 -10.36 3.64 -14.68
CA SER A 22 -8.93 3.39 -14.69
C SER A 22 -8.70 1.91 -14.97
N GLU A 23 -7.93 1.68 -16.02
CA GLU A 23 -7.51 0.36 -16.50
C GLU A 23 -6.56 -0.36 -15.53
N PHE A 24 -6.19 0.29 -14.42
CA PHE A 24 -5.23 -0.23 -13.46
C PHE A 24 -5.63 -1.61 -12.93
N THR A 25 -6.88 -1.75 -12.48
CA THR A 25 -7.41 -3.03 -12.00
C THR A 25 -7.30 -4.11 -13.06
N ARG A 26 -7.63 -3.80 -14.32
CA ARG A 26 -7.50 -4.74 -15.44
C ARG A 26 -6.04 -5.12 -15.73
N ILE A 27 -5.13 -4.14 -15.77
CA ILE A 27 -3.70 -4.37 -16.03
C ILE A 27 -3.10 -5.26 -14.95
N VAL A 28 -3.41 -4.98 -13.67
CA VAL A 28 -2.93 -5.79 -12.54
C VAL A 28 -3.52 -7.21 -12.61
N ALA A 29 -4.80 -7.35 -12.98
CA ALA A 29 -5.44 -8.65 -13.19
C ALA A 29 -4.82 -9.45 -14.35
N GLU A 30 -4.54 -8.81 -15.48
CA GLU A 30 -3.93 -9.47 -16.64
C GLU A 30 -2.50 -9.95 -16.37
N ALA A 31 -1.74 -9.20 -15.55
CA ALA A 31 -0.40 -9.59 -15.13
C ALA A 31 -0.40 -10.69 -14.06
N ASN A 32 -1.52 -10.93 -13.35
CA ASN A 32 -1.61 -11.84 -12.22
C ASN A 32 -2.85 -12.75 -12.31
N LYS A 33 -3.04 -13.43 -13.45
CA LYS A 33 -4.26 -14.21 -13.76
C LYS A 33 -4.65 -15.28 -12.72
N ASN A 34 -3.69 -15.75 -11.94
CA ASN A 34 -3.91 -16.78 -10.92
C ASN A 34 -4.19 -16.20 -9.52
N LYS A 35 -4.39 -14.87 -9.40
CA LYS A 35 -4.64 -14.17 -8.15
C LYS A 35 -6.05 -13.57 -8.11
N LYS A 36 -6.67 -13.58 -6.93
CA LYS A 36 -7.94 -12.91 -6.67
C LYS A 36 -7.66 -11.42 -6.47
N ILE A 37 -8.05 -10.60 -7.45
CA ILE A 37 -7.82 -9.15 -7.46
C ILE A 37 -9.17 -8.44 -7.43
N LEU A 38 -9.41 -7.62 -6.40
CA LEU A 38 -10.71 -7.04 -6.11
C LEU A 38 -10.59 -5.58 -5.65
N GLU A 39 -11.67 -4.82 -5.76
CA GLU A 39 -11.86 -3.61 -4.94
C GLU A 39 -12.70 -4.02 -3.72
N PRO A 40 -12.30 -3.67 -2.49
CA PRO A 40 -13.02 -4.08 -1.28
C PRO A 40 -14.33 -3.31 -1.10
N ASP A 41 -15.34 -3.99 -0.54
CA ASP A 41 -16.55 -3.38 -0.01
C ASP A 41 -16.36 -2.84 1.43
N ASP A 42 -17.21 -1.91 1.85
CA ASP A 42 -17.21 -1.43 3.24
C ASP A 42 -17.56 -2.57 4.20
N LYS A 43 -16.76 -2.72 5.25
CA LYS A 43 -16.84 -3.78 6.27
C LYS A 43 -16.59 -5.20 5.74
N GLU A 44 -16.04 -5.33 4.54
CA GLU A 44 -15.56 -6.63 4.04
C GLU A 44 -14.34 -7.10 4.85
N LEU A 45 -14.33 -8.37 5.27
CA LEU A 45 -13.19 -8.98 5.94
C LEU A 45 -12.02 -9.18 4.97
N ILE A 46 -10.81 -8.92 5.45
CA ILE A 46 -9.58 -9.11 4.67
C ILE A 46 -9.28 -10.61 4.58
N GLU A 47 -9.34 -11.14 3.36
CA GLU A 47 -9.04 -12.53 3.07
C GLU A 47 -7.58 -12.70 2.64
N ASN A 48 -6.97 -13.81 3.06
CA ASN A 48 -5.66 -14.23 2.58
C ASN A 48 -5.70 -14.54 1.09
N SER A 49 -4.52 -14.52 0.46
CA SER A 49 -4.31 -14.77 -0.97
C SER A 49 -5.06 -13.81 -1.91
N CYS A 50 -5.53 -12.67 -1.38
CA CYS A 50 -6.20 -11.62 -2.13
C CYS A 50 -5.31 -10.39 -2.32
N ILE A 51 -5.46 -9.74 -3.46
CA ILE A 51 -4.89 -8.44 -3.75
C ILE A 51 -6.06 -7.46 -3.89
N TYR A 52 -6.12 -6.51 -2.98
CA TYR A 52 -7.13 -5.47 -2.95
C TYR A 52 -6.59 -4.20 -3.60
N ILE A 53 -7.43 -3.50 -4.34
CA ILE A 53 -7.14 -2.18 -4.89
C ILE A 53 -8.09 -1.20 -4.23
N ALA A 54 -7.54 -0.21 -3.54
CA ALA A 54 -8.34 0.82 -2.87
C ALA A 54 -9.29 1.49 -3.90
N PRO A 55 -10.60 1.53 -3.64
CA PRO A 55 -11.55 2.15 -4.54
C PRO A 55 -11.28 3.65 -4.67
N GLN A 56 -11.63 4.20 -5.82
CA GLN A 56 -11.57 5.64 -6.02
C GLN A 56 -12.55 6.35 -5.08
N ASN A 57 -12.27 7.61 -4.76
CA ASN A 57 -13.16 8.48 -3.98
C ASN A 57 -13.39 8.09 -2.51
N TYR A 58 -12.75 7.06 -1.99
CA TYR A 58 -12.77 6.72 -0.56
C TYR A 58 -11.34 6.64 -0.01
N HIS A 59 -11.17 6.96 1.27
CA HIS A 59 -10.02 6.46 2.01
C HIS A 59 -10.32 5.01 2.38
N THR A 60 -9.34 4.12 2.19
CA THR A 60 -9.47 2.71 2.59
C THR A 60 -8.72 2.52 3.89
N LEU A 61 -9.46 2.32 4.97
CA LEU A 61 -8.92 2.09 6.30
C LEU A 61 -9.02 0.61 6.66
N LEU A 62 -8.21 0.19 7.63
CA LEU A 62 -8.25 -1.15 8.20
C LEU A 62 -8.74 -1.05 9.65
N GLU A 63 -9.70 -1.91 9.99
CA GLU A 63 -10.36 -1.95 11.29
C GLU A 63 -9.79 -3.07 12.17
N LYS A 64 -10.03 -2.97 13.49
CA LYS A 64 -9.50 -3.93 14.48
C LYS A 64 -10.02 -5.36 14.33
N ASP A 65 -11.16 -5.53 13.68
CA ASP A 65 -11.73 -6.84 13.32
C ASP A 65 -11.18 -7.39 12.00
N TYR A 66 -10.15 -6.73 11.44
CA TYR A 66 -9.53 -7.05 10.16
C TYR A 66 -10.50 -6.91 8.97
N SER A 67 -11.46 -5.99 9.07
CA SER A 67 -12.27 -5.54 7.93
C SER A 67 -11.72 -4.25 7.31
N PHE A 68 -12.14 -3.98 6.08
CA PHE A 68 -11.98 -2.67 5.47
C PHE A 68 -13.03 -1.68 5.97
N SER A 69 -12.68 -0.39 6.01
CA SER A 69 -13.67 0.68 6.06
C SER A 69 -13.43 1.69 4.95
N LEU A 70 -14.49 2.06 4.25
CA LEU A 70 -14.46 3.04 3.18
C LEU A 70 -14.97 4.39 3.69
N ASP A 71 -14.04 5.33 3.87
CA ASP A 71 -14.35 6.64 4.42
C ASP A 71 -14.45 7.70 3.31
N TYR A 72 -15.56 8.44 3.31
CA TYR A 72 -15.85 9.52 2.36
C TYR A 72 -15.55 10.91 2.94
N SER A 73 -14.75 11.01 4.01
CA SER A 73 -14.28 12.27 4.59
C SER A 73 -13.55 13.18 3.58
N GLU A 74 -13.21 14.39 4.04
CA GLU A 74 -12.41 15.33 3.26
C GLU A 74 -11.08 14.74 2.78
N VAL A 75 -10.55 15.33 1.70
CA VAL A 75 -9.25 14.94 1.15
C VAL A 75 -8.12 15.16 2.15
N VAL A 76 -7.22 14.20 2.23
CA VAL A 76 -5.96 14.34 2.96
C VAL A 76 -4.84 14.50 1.94
N LYS A 77 -4.01 15.55 2.11
CA LYS A 77 -2.96 15.92 1.15
C LYS A 77 -3.47 16.02 -0.31
N PHE A 78 -4.68 16.57 -0.48
CA PHE A 78 -5.36 16.72 -1.77
C PHE A 78 -5.76 15.41 -2.48
N SER A 79 -5.58 14.25 -1.84
CA SER A 79 -5.92 12.94 -2.41
C SER A 79 -7.00 12.21 -1.62
N ARG A 80 -7.78 11.41 -2.35
CA ARG A 80 -8.70 10.41 -1.81
C ARG A 80 -8.82 9.27 -2.83
N PRO A 81 -8.17 8.12 -2.61
CA PRO A 81 -7.54 7.69 -1.35
C PRO A 81 -6.24 8.42 -1.00
N SER A 82 -5.97 8.56 0.30
CA SER A 82 -4.67 8.99 0.84
C SER A 82 -3.92 7.79 1.41
N ILE A 83 -2.65 7.69 1.04
CA ILE A 83 -1.74 6.61 1.46
C ILE A 83 -1.43 6.75 2.96
N ASP A 84 -1.26 7.97 3.47
CA ASP A 84 -1.07 8.21 4.91
C ASP A 84 -2.20 7.63 5.74
N VAL A 85 -3.46 7.93 5.38
CA VAL A 85 -4.64 7.45 6.12
C VAL A 85 -4.70 5.92 6.16
N THR A 86 -4.42 5.26 5.02
CA THR A 86 -4.37 3.79 4.97
C THR A 86 -3.22 3.23 5.82
N PHE A 87 -2.00 3.78 5.69
CA PHE A 87 -0.85 3.31 6.46
C PHE A 87 -1.03 3.53 7.97
N GLU A 88 -1.58 4.66 8.40
CA GLU A 88 -1.84 4.96 9.81
C GLU A 88 -2.84 3.98 10.44
N SER A 89 -3.95 3.70 9.75
CA SER A 89 -4.95 2.73 10.22
C SER A 89 -4.38 1.30 10.23
N ALA A 90 -3.70 0.88 9.16
CA ALA A 90 -3.04 -0.42 9.09
C ALA A 90 -2.00 -0.60 10.20
N ALA A 91 -1.20 0.44 10.50
CA ALA A 91 -0.16 0.38 11.52
C ALA A 91 -0.75 0.09 12.92
N HIS A 92 -1.92 0.64 13.22
CA HIS A 92 -2.61 0.40 14.49
C HIS A 92 -3.17 -1.02 14.61
N VAL A 93 -3.62 -1.59 13.49
CA VAL A 93 -4.23 -2.93 13.45
C VAL A 93 -3.16 -4.03 13.42
N TYR A 94 -2.22 -3.95 12.49
CA TYR A 94 -1.29 -5.04 12.18
C TYR A 94 0.08 -4.93 12.89
N LYS A 95 0.48 -3.73 13.32
CA LYS A 95 1.72 -3.49 14.08
C LYS A 95 2.94 -4.18 13.44
N GLU A 96 3.64 -5.06 14.15
CA GLU A 96 4.81 -5.82 13.68
C GLU A 96 4.53 -6.76 12.50
N HIS A 97 3.27 -7.12 12.28
CA HIS A 97 2.84 -7.94 11.14
C HIS A 97 2.62 -7.12 9.86
N LEU A 98 2.67 -5.78 9.94
CA LEU A 98 2.54 -4.91 8.79
C LEU A 98 3.87 -4.77 8.05
N LEU A 99 3.83 -4.94 6.73
CA LEU A 99 4.80 -4.40 5.80
C LEU A 99 4.15 -3.30 4.97
N ALA A 100 4.65 -2.08 5.07
CA ALA A 100 4.25 -0.97 4.21
C ALA A 100 5.36 -0.69 3.19
N VAL A 101 4.96 -0.56 1.92
CA VAL A 101 5.87 -0.29 0.80
C VAL A 101 5.44 1.00 0.12
N LEU A 102 6.33 1.99 0.06
CA LEU A 102 6.07 3.27 -0.60
C LEU A 102 6.89 3.38 -1.88
N LEU A 103 6.21 3.53 -3.01
CA LEU A 103 6.80 3.56 -4.35
C LEU A 103 6.96 4.99 -4.87
N SER A 104 7.40 5.11 -6.12
CA SER A 104 7.43 6.34 -6.92
C SER A 104 6.16 7.19 -6.78
N GLY A 105 6.33 8.50 -6.61
CA GLY A 105 5.21 9.44 -6.46
C GLY A 105 5.66 10.90 -6.43
N ALA A 106 4.76 11.80 -6.81
CA ALA A 106 5.06 13.21 -7.05
C ALA A 106 4.74 14.16 -5.86
N ASN A 107 4.39 13.62 -4.69
CA ASN A 107 4.07 14.40 -3.48
C ASN A 107 4.65 13.74 -2.22
N ASN A 108 4.16 14.04 -1.01
CA ASN A 108 4.65 13.46 0.24
C ASN A 108 3.60 12.58 0.95
N ASP A 109 2.54 12.16 0.26
CA ASP A 109 1.53 11.25 0.81
C ASP A 109 2.16 9.86 1.04
N GLY A 110 1.94 9.28 2.22
CA GLY A 110 2.58 8.06 2.70
C GLY A 110 3.77 8.29 3.64
N THR A 111 4.34 9.50 3.72
CA THR A 111 5.46 9.79 4.65
C THR A 111 5.02 9.71 6.12
N SER A 112 3.91 10.34 6.47
CA SER A 112 3.39 10.34 7.86
C SER A 112 2.88 8.95 8.24
N GLY A 113 2.25 8.27 7.29
CA GLY A 113 1.82 6.89 7.42
C GLY A 113 2.96 5.94 7.70
N LEU A 114 4.08 6.03 6.96
CA LEU A 114 5.26 5.20 7.23
C LEU A 114 5.90 5.50 8.59
N GLN A 115 5.87 6.75 9.06
CA GLN A 115 6.27 7.07 10.42
C GLN A 115 5.38 6.35 11.45
N ALA A 116 4.06 6.32 11.23
CA ALA A 116 3.15 5.56 12.08
C ALA A 116 3.43 4.04 12.03
N VAL A 117 3.72 3.49 10.85
CA VAL A 117 4.10 2.08 10.66
C VAL A 117 5.32 1.74 11.51
N THR A 118 6.42 2.49 11.36
CA THR A 118 7.66 2.25 12.10
C THR A 118 7.51 2.46 13.61
N LYS A 119 6.72 3.46 14.03
CA LYS A 119 6.39 3.69 15.44
C LYS A 119 5.61 2.53 16.09
N ASN A 120 4.82 1.80 15.31
CA ASN A 120 4.07 0.63 15.75
C ASN A 120 4.80 -0.70 15.45
N SER A 121 6.13 -0.66 15.32
CA SER A 121 6.98 -1.84 15.06
C SER A 121 6.77 -2.52 13.70
N GLY A 122 5.94 -1.96 12.82
CA GLY A 122 5.79 -2.42 11.45
C GLY A 122 7.03 -2.14 10.61
N ARG A 123 7.16 -2.85 9.50
CA ARG A 123 8.28 -2.70 8.56
C ARG A 123 7.92 -1.74 7.45
N ALA A 124 8.86 -0.86 7.10
CA ALA A 124 8.72 0.11 6.03
C ALA A 124 9.81 -0.11 4.97
N ILE A 125 9.39 -0.22 3.71
CA ILE A 125 10.27 -0.22 2.54
C ILE A 125 9.91 0.97 1.67
N VAL A 126 10.92 1.66 1.15
CA VAL A 126 10.77 2.77 0.22
C VAL A 126 11.53 2.45 -1.06
N GLN A 127 10.94 2.75 -2.21
CA GLN A 127 11.62 2.61 -3.49
C GLN A 127 12.84 3.52 -3.55
N ASP A 128 13.97 3.03 -4.05
CA ASP A 128 15.16 3.83 -4.29
C ASP A 128 14.81 5.04 -5.19
N PRO A 129 14.98 6.29 -4.69
CA PRO A 129 14.65 7.50 -5.45
C PRO A 129 15.38 7.60 -6.80
N SER A 130 16.55 6.97 -6.95
CA SER A 130 17.31 6.95 -8.21
C SER A 130 16.67 6.07 -9.30
N THR A 131 15.80 5.14 -8.91
CA THR A 131 15.06 4.25 -9.81
C THR A 131 13.58 4.62 -9.93
N ALA A 132 13.11 5.58 -9.14
CA ALA A 132 11.74 6.06 -9.15
C ALA A 132 11.52 7.03 -10.32
N GLU A 133 10.40 6.87 -11.04
CA GLU A 133 9.98 7.83 -12.07
C GLU A 133 9.74 9.23 -11.46
N PHE A 134 9.16 9.26 -10.26
CA PHE A 134 8.96 10.45 -9.44
C PHE A 134 9.56 10.21 -8.05
N ALA A 135 10.69 10.87 -7.79
CA ALA A 135 11.47 10.68 -6.58
C ALA A 135 10.93 11.41 -5.33
N ALA A 136 9.94 12.30 -5.48
CA ALA A 136 9.52 13.20 -4.40
C ALA A 136 8.97 12.44 -3.17
N MET A 137 8.10 11.46 -3.41
CA MET A 137 7.46 10.66 -2.34
C MET A 137 8.47 9.76 -1.61
N PRO A 138 9.30 8.96 -2.30
CA PRO A 138 10.40 8.24 -1.66
C PRO A 138 11.38 9.12 -0.89
N SER A 139 11.81 10.25 -1.47
CA SER A 139 12.79 11.14 -0.84
C SER A 139 12.25 11.76 0.44
N SER A 140 10.96 12.13 0.44
CA SER A 140 10.26 12.63 1.61
C SER A 140 10.26 11.62 2.76
N ALA A 141 9.97 10.34 2.46
CA ALA A 141 9.99 9.28 3.45
C ALA A 141 11.39 9.02 4.02
N ILE A 142 12.42 8.94 3.17
CA ILE A 142 13.82 8.72 3.59
C ILE A 142 14.30 9.87 4.48
N ALA A 143 13.99 11.11 4.14
CA ALA A 143 14.35 12.27 4.95
C ALA A 143 13.68 12.27 6.34
N SER A 144 12.54 11.58 6.48
CA SER A 144 11.69 11.61 7.67
C SER A 144 11.83 10.37 8.57
N ILE A 145 12.50 9.31 8.10
CA ILE A 145 12.57 8.01 8.77
C ILE A 145 14.01 7.49 8.73
N ALA A 146 14.67 7.46 9.89
CA ALA A 146 16.12 7.20 9.98
C ALA A 146 16.56 5.81 9.49
N ASN A 147 15.73 4.77 9.60
CA ASN A 147 16.09 3.38 9.32
C ASN A 147 15.13 2.70 8.32
N VAL A 148 14.63 3.45 7.34
CA VAL A 148 13.78 2.86 6.31
C VAL A 148 14.62 2.00 5.36
N VAL A 149 14.08 0.84 4.97
CA VAL A 149 14.76 -0.03 4.00
C VAL A 149 14.55 0.56 2.60
N VAL A 150 15.64 0.82 1.88
CA VAL A 150 15.59 1.39 0.52
C VAL A 150 15.97 0.30 -0.48
N LEU A 151 15.10 0.04 -1.44
CA LEU A 151 15.28 -1.01 -2.46
C LEU A 151 14.78 -0.52 -3.82
N ASP A 152 15.38 -0.98 -4.91
CA ASP A 152 14.78 -0.83 -6.24
C ASP A 152 13.55 -1.74 -6.41
N ALA A 153 12.85 -1.63 -7.54
CA ALA A 153 11.65 -2.42 -7.80
C ALA A 153 11.89 -3.95 -7.77
N SER A 154 13.08 -4.40 -8.20
CA SER A 154 13.44 -5.82 -8.18
C SER A 154 13.65 -6.30 -6.74
N GLY A 155 14.43 -5.56 -5.95
CA GLY A 155 14.68 -5.84 -4.54
C GLY A 155 13.41 -5.83 -3.70
N ILE A 156 12.46 -4.93 -4.00
CA ILE A 156 11.13 -4.94 -3.36
C ILE A 156 10.40 -6.25 -3.69
N SER A 157 10.37 -6.65 -4.97
CA SER A 157 9.72 -7.91 -5.37
C SER A 157 10.37 -9.11 -4.69
N ASP A 158 11.69 -9.17 -4.63
CA ASP A 158 12.43 -10.26 -3.99
C ASP A 158 12.17 -10.32 -2.48
N TYR A 159 12.14 -9.14 -1.83
CA TYR A 159 11.81 -9.04 -0.42
C TYR A 159 10.41 -9.55 -0.13
N ILE A 160 9.40 -9.08 -0.88
CA ILE A 160 8.00 -9.52 -0.72
C ILE A 160 7.91 -11.03 -0.90
N ASN A 161 8.53 -11.58 -1.95
CA ASN A 161 8.50 -13.01 -2.23
C ASN A 161 9.16 -13.85 -1.11
N SER A 162 10.21 -13.33 -0.47
CA SER A 162 10.87 -14.00 0.65
C SER A 162 9.99 -14.18 1.89
N LEU A 163 8.91 -13.39 2.01
CA LEU A 163 7.94 -13.52 3.09
C LEU A 163 7.07 -14.77 2.98
N ASN A 164 6.93 -15.32 1.77
CA ASN A 164 6.10 -16.51 1.53
C ASN A 164 6.77 -17.82 1.99
N SER A 165 8.05 -17.77 2.37
CA SER A 165 8.86 -18.93 2.72
C SER A 165 9.03 -19.15 4.23
N LYS A 166 8.22 -18.48 5.07
CA LYS A 166 8.24 -18.58 6.53
C LYS A 166 6.85 -18.85 7.07
#